data_AF-A0A7S0YAX3-F1
#
_entry.id   AF-A0A7S0YAX3-F1
#
_cell.length_a   1.000
_cell.length_b   1.000
_cell.length_c   1.000
_cell.angle_alpha   90.00
_cell.angle_beta   90.00
_cell.angle_gamma   90.00
#
_symmetry.space_group_name_H-M   'P 1'
#
loop_
_entity.id
_entity.type
_entity.pdbx_description
1 polymer ?
#
loop_
_entity_poly.entity_id
_entity_poly.type
_entity_poly.pdbx_seq_one_letter_code
_entity_poly.pdbx_strand_id
1 'polypeptide(L)'
;MTVNSCPAIVDTLPEWDLSRPHLTGLDVTIDACHEASLSVSPSSVINSIRITPEVQEELLLHDLLSAFLGFSRGTLITPISVPKVAGRKKTEILGGKNERRQGEEARQRGEGREGSLGLTFAVKPGVELWLADQVKDLLPICEHVALLNRFVNAMSSHRYPTVFQALSAATRQVLEDWYLCVAQLEHLLLRGRLTLASLVAFSREPSEILRLAAEVAAAASPICRGGEDGRGGCPGSEGCCQMTSAGVLNFLSEKHQNALGSSPGCRLLLQQLLAAAAAPYFRILELWVCEGRLEDPYGEFMVVAST
;
A
#
# COMPACT_ATOMS: atom_id res chain seq x y z
N MET A 1 -40.62 -5.19 28.73
CA MET A 1 -39.97 -3.87 28.58
C MET A 1 -39.19 -3.94 27.28
N THR A 2 -39.76 -3.40 26.21
CA THR A 2 -39.16 -3.35 24.89
C THR A 2 -38.04 -2.31 24.91
N VAL A 3 -36.80 -2.76 24.98
CA VAL A 3 -35.65 -1.92 24.69
C VAL A 3 -35.69 -1.62 23.20
N ASN A 4 -36.11 -0.42 22.85
CA ASN A 4 -35.93 0.11 21.51
C ASN A 4 -34.42 0.17 21.25
N SER A 5 -33.88 -0.83 20.54
CA SER A 5 -32.57 -0.71 19.92
C SER A 5 -32.67 0.41 18.89
N CYS A 6 -32.35 1.63 19.30
CA CYS A 6 -31.96 2.66 18.36
C CYS A 6 -30.83 2.06 17.50
N PRO A 7 -30.90 2.11 16.15
CA PRO A 7 -29.72 1.81 15.37
C PRO A 7 -28.67 2.80 15.85
N ALA A 8 -27.55 2.30 16.39
CA ALA A 8 -26.42 3.13 16.70
C ALA A 8 -26.18 3.97 15.45
N ILE A 9 -26.35 5.29 15.56
CA ILE A 9 -25.94 6.22 14.53
C ILE A 9 -24.43 6.01 14.49
N VAL A 10 -23.98 5.13 13.61
CA VAL A 10 -22.55 5.00 13.31
C VAL A 10 -22.21 6.38 12.80
N ASP A 11 -21.48 7.16 13.58
CA ASP A 11 -21.12 8.54 13.26
C ASP A 11 -20.47 8.56 11.87
N THR A 12 -21.27 8.87 10.85
CA THR A 12 -20.78 8.81 9.48
C THR A 12 -19.93 10.05 9.26
N LEU A 13 -18.68 9.84 8.85
CA LEU A 13 -17.84 10.93 8.42
C LEU A 13 -18.55 11.73 7.32
N PRO A 14 -18.46 13.06 7.33
CA PRO A 14 -18.98 13.91 6.26
C PRO A 14 -18.48 13.47 4.87
N GLU A 15 -19.32 13.58 3.85
CA GLU A 15 -18.98 13.18 2.48
C GLU A 15 -17.78 13.95 1.88
N TRP A 16 -17.47 15.14 2.41
CA TRP A 16 -16.31 15.92 1.99
C TRP A 16 -14.97 15.32 2.45
N ASP A 17 -14.96 14.50 3.51
CA ASP A 17 -13.74 13.79 3.94
C ASP A 17 -13.35 12.69 2.94
N LEU A 18 -14.35 12.03 2.35
CA LEU A 18 -14.15 10.93 1.39
C LEU A 18 -13.82 11.43 -0.03
N SER A 19 -14.16 12.67 -0.35
CA SER A 19 -13.95 13.25 -1.70
C SER A 19 -12.62 13.99 -1.84
N ARG A 20 -11.88 14.22 -0.76
CA ARG A 20 -10.61 14.94 -0.79
C ARG A 20 -9.43 14.02 -1.13
N PRO A 21 -8.72 14.25 -2.25
CA PRO A 21 -7.56 13.45 -2.66
C PRO A 21 -6.47 13.33 -1.60
N HIS A 22 -6.15 14.43 -0.92
CA HIS A 22 -5.10 14.51 0.10
C HIS A 22 -5.47 13.80 1.41
N LEU A 23 -6.75 13.66 1.71
CA LEU A 23 -7.22 12.93 2.90
C LEU A 23 -7.37 11.43 2.65
N THR A 24 -7.44 11.02 1.39
CA THR A 24 -7.62 9.61 0.98
C THR A 24 -6.31 8.93 0.59
N GLY A 25 -5.19 9.67 0.53
CA GLY A 25 -3.90 9.18 0.03
C GLY A 25 -3.93 8.86 -1.46
N LEU A 26 -4.86 9.48 -2.21
CA LEU A 26 -5.01 9.35 -3.66
C LEU A 26 -4.35 10.50 -4.42
N ASP A 27 -3.82 11.49 -3.72
CA ASP A 27 -3.13 12.65 -4.29
C ASP A 27 -2.01 12.25 -5.26
N VAL A 28 -1.11 11.35 -4.87
CA VAL A 28 -0.04 10.86 -5.75
C VAL A 28 -0.59 10.15 -7.00
N THR A 29 -1.74 9.46 -6.87
CA THR A 29 -2.37 8.76 -8.00
C THR A 29 -3.09 9.73 -8.93
N ILE A 30 -3.70 10.77 -8.37
CA ILE A 30 -4.41 11.82 -9.11
C ILE A 30 -3.40 12.74 -9.82
N ASP A 31 -2.29 13.07 -9.17
CA ASP A 31 -1.17 13.81 -9.77
C ASP A 31 -0.55 13.01 -10.93
N ALA A 32 -0.38 11.69 -10.77
CA ALA A 32 0.06 10.79 -11.85
C ALA A 32 -0.89 10.77 -13.05
N CYS A 33 -2.20 10.79 -12.80
CA CYS A 33 -3.22 10.87 -13.85
C CYS A 33 -3.23 12.25 -14.54
N HIS A 34 -3.04 13.34 -13.78
CA HIS A 34 -2.95 14.68 -14.33
C HIS A 34 -1.70 14.86 -15.20
N GLU A 35 -0.53 14.37 -14.78
CA GLU A 35 0.68 14.36 -15.59
C GLU A 35 0.52 13.56 -16.90
N ALA A 36 -0.13 12.40 -16.85
CA ALA A 36 -0.44 11.62 -18.06
C ALA A 36 -1.34 12.39 -19.05
N SER A 37 -2.27 13.20 -18.54
CA SER A 37 -3.16 14.05 -19.35
C SER A 37 -2.49 15.34 -19.88
N LEU A 38 -1.45 15.83 -19.20
CA LEU A 38 -0.70 17.06 -19.51
C LEU A 38 0.55 16.81 -20.36
N SER A 39 0.64 15.68 -21.08
CA SER A 39 1.75 15.35 -21.98
C SER A 39 1.98 16.33 -23.16
N VAL A 40 1.35 17.51 -23.13
CA VAL A 40 1.81 18.71 -23.84
C VAL A 40 2.93 19.40 -23.03
N SER A 41 4.14 18.84 -23.17
CA SER A 41 5.45 19.50 -23.03
C SER A 41 5.67 20.50 -21.87
N PRO A 42 6.21 20.05 -20.72
CA PRO A 42 7.08 20.85 -19.88
C PRO A 42 8.57 20.46 -20.04
N SER A 43 8.95 19.90 -21.18
CA SER A 43 10.27 19.31 -21.43
C SER A 43 11.30 20.27 -22.07
N SER A 44 10.97 21.53 -22.31
CA SER A 44 11.86 22.48 -22.98
C SER A 44 13.00 23.02 -22.11
N VAL A 45 12.88 22.95 -20.77
CA VAL A 45 13.86 23.57 -19.86
C VAL A 45 15.06 22.65 -19.57
N ILE A 46 14.85 21.34 -19.51
CA ILE A 46 15.92 20.37 -19.19
C ILE A 46 16.82 20.08 -20.40
N ASN A 47 16.29 20.14 -21.63
CA ASN A 47 17.09 19.87 -22.83
C ASN A 47 18.18 20.91 -23.15
N SER A 48 18.23 22.04 -22.42
CA SER A 48 19.12 23.16 -22.76
C SER A 48 20.27 23.39 -21.76
N ILE A 49 20.38 22.61 -20.69
CA ILE A 49 21.48 22.77 -19.72
C ILE A 49 22.17 21.41 -19.58
N ARG A 50 23.41 21.31 -20.05
CA ARG A 50 24.30 20.18 -19.72
C ARG A 50 24.63 20.27 -18.24
N ILE A 51 23.79 19.70 -17.40
CA ILE A 51 23.99 19.63 -15.95
C ILE A 51 25.18 18.69 -15.70
N THR A 52 26.09 19.04 -14.79
CA THR A 52 27.18 18.16 -14.37
C THR A 52 26.61 16.96 -13.61
N PRO A 53 27.24 15.77 -13.68
CA PRO A 53 26.71 14.57 -13.03
C PRO A 53 26.52 14.74 -11.51
N GLU A 54 27.33 15.58 -10.86
CA GLU A 54 27.24 15.91 -9.43
C GLU A 54 25.95 16.68 -9.09
N VAL A 55 25.62 17.71 -9.87
CA VAL A 55 24.39 18.50 -9.66
C VAL A 55 23.15 17.65 -9.99
N GLN A 56 23.27 16.74 -10.95
CA GLN A 56 22.21 15.79 -11.26
C GLN A 56 21.94 14.83 -10.10
N GLU A 57 22.99 14.35 -9.43
CA GLU A 57 22.87 13.51 -8.23
C GLU A 57 22.18 14.25 -7.08
N GLU A 58 22.56 15.50 -6.78
CA GLU A 58 21.92 16.29 -5.72
C GLU A 58 20.42 16.55 -6.00
N LEU A 59 20.07 16.88 -7.25
CA LEU A 59 18.68 17.08 -7.65
C LEU A 59 17.86 15.79 -7.54
N LEU A 60 18.43 14.65 -7.94
CA LEU A 60 17.78 13.35 -7.79
C LEU A 60 17.59 12.96 -6.33
N LEU A 61 18.55 13.26 -5.46
CA LEU A 61 18.44 13.00 -4.02
C LEU A 61 17.30 13.83 -3.40
N HIS A 62 17.23 15.12 -3.73
CA HIS A 62 16.15 15.98 -3.25
C HIS A 62 14.77 15.51 -3.75
N ASP A 63 14.66 15.21 -5.05
CA ASP A 63 13.43 14.68 -5.64
C ASP A 63 13.04 13.33 -5.02
N LEU A 64 14.00 12.43 -4.77
CA LEU A 64 13.76 11.14 -4.11
C LEU A 64 13.26 11.30 -2.68
N LEU A 65 13.89 12.15 -1.88
CA LEU A 65 13.45 12.38 -0.49
C LEU A 65 12.03 12.98 -0.47
N SER A 66 11.72 13.88 -1.41
CA SER A 66 10.36 14.40 -1.56
C SER A 66 9.34 13.31 -1.94
N ALA A 67 9.73 12.40 -2.85
CA ALA A 67 8.90 11.26 -3.24
C ALA A 67 8.72 10.25 -2.10
N PHE A 68 9.73 10.05 -1.25
CA PHE A 68 9.66 9.19 -0.06
C PHE A 68 8.67 9.69 0.99
N LEU A 69 8.40 10.98 1.03
CA LEU A 69 7.36 11.58 1.89
C LEU A 69 5.96 11.47 1.26
N GLY A 70 5.84 11.01 0.01
CA GLY A 70 4.58 10.96 -0.72
C GLY A 70 4.23 12.28 -1.43
N PHE A 71 5.18 13.20 -1.60
CA PHE A 71 4.97 14.40 -2.41
C PHE A 71 5.43 14.15 -3.85
N SER A 72 4.54 14.38 -4.82
CA SER A 72 4.76 14.18 -6.26
C SER A 72 5.47 15.36 -6.97
N ARG A 73 6.01 16.33 -6.22
CA ARG A 73 6.56 17.60 -6.76
C ARG A 73 7.95 17.46 -7.43
N GLY A 74 8.43 16.24 -7.62
CA GLY A 74 9.76 15.97 -8.18
C GLY A 74 9.89 16.50 -9.61
N THR A 75 11.00 17.19 -9.89
CA THR A 75 11.27 17.70 -11.25
C THR A 75 11.74 16.59 -12.19
N LEU A 76 12.36 15.53 -11.67
CA LEU A 76 12.97 14.43 -12.42
C LEU A 76 12.27 13.07 -12.23
N ILE A 77 11.52 12.90 -11.14
CA ILE A 77 10.79 11.66 -10.82
C ILE A 77 9.31 11.95 -10.89
N THR A 78 8.61 11.28 -11.80
CA THR A 78 7.17 11.46 -11.95
C THR A 78 6.44 10.15 -11.66
N PRO A 79 5.34 10.20 -10.89
CA PRO A 79 4.50 9.03 -10.71
C PRO A 79 3.75 8.76 -12.02
N ILE A 80 3.81 7.52 -12.48
CA ILE A 80 3.03 7.00 -13.60
C ILE A 80 1.95 6.10 -13.04
N SER A 81 0.69 6.46 -13.27
CA SER A 81 -0.40 5.51 -13.11
C SER A 81 -0.40 4.57 -14.32
N VAL A 82 -0.04 3.31 -14.12
CA VAL A 82 -0.29 2.24 -15.09
C VAL A 82 -1.75 1.83 -14.93
N PRO A 83 -2.66 2.19 -15.85
CA PRO A 83 -3.97 1.57 -15.84
C PRO A 83 -3.76 0.07 -16.03
N LYS A 84 -4.33 -0.76 -15.13
CA LYS A 84 -4.34 -2.22 -15.31
C LYS A 84 -4.80 -2.49 -16.74
N VAL A 85 -3.91 -3.05 -17.56
CA VAL A 85 -4.11 -3.26 -18.99
C VAL A 85 -5.42 -4.04 -19.18
N ALA A 86 -6.44 -3.34 -19.69
CA ALA A 86 -7.67 -3.95 -20.17
C ALA A 86 -7.28 -5.09 -21.13
N GLY A 87 -7.85 -6.27 -20.88
CA GLY A 87 -7.53 -7.50 -21.58
C GLY A 87 -7.35 -7.29 -23.09
N ARG A 88 -6.20 -7.74 -23.59
CA ARG A 88 -5.92 -7.89 -25.02
C ARG A 88 -7.08 -8.67 -25.65
N LYS A 89 -7.95 -7.97 -26.39
CA LYS A 89 -9.02 -8.59 -27.19
C LYS A 89 -8.36 -9.68 -28.03
N LYS A 90 -8.76 -10.93 -27.77
CA LYS A 90 -8.38 -12.09 -28.57
C LYS A 90 -8.94 -11.86 -29.97
N THR A 91 -8.11 -11.41 -30.89
CA THR A 91 -8.41 -11.50 -32.32
C THR A 91 -8.54 -12.98 -32.63
N GLU A 92 -9.77 -13.41 -32.86
CA GLU A 92 -10.07 -14.68 -33.51
C GLU A 92 -9.30 -14.75 -34.82
N ILE A 93 -8.38 -15.71 -34.92
CA ILE A 93 -7.99 -16.28 -36.20
C ILE A 93 -8.16 -17.78 -36.08
N LEU A 94 -8.98 -18.30 -36.99
CA LEU A 94 -9.35 -19.69 -37.16
C LEU A 94 -8.12 -20.59 -37.35
N GLY A 95 -8.25 -21.81 -36.82
CA GLY A 95 -7.85 -23.02 -37.55
C GLY A 95 -6.61 -23.75 -37.02
N GLY A 96 -6.73 -25.08 -36.99
CA GLY A 96 -5.58 -25.98 -37.11
C GLY A 96 -5.34 -26.89 -35.91
N LYS A 97 -5.75 -28.15 -36.06
CA LYS A 97 -5.40 -29.26 -35.18
C LYS A 97 -3.90 -29.59 -35.26
N ASN A 98 -3.47 -30.25 -34.19
CA ASN A 98 -2.38 -31.22 -34.04
C ASN A 98 -1.03 -30.75 -33.46
N GLU A 99 -0.53 -31.70 -32.66
CA GLU A 99 0.85 -32.03 -32.33
C GLU A 99 1.25 -31.84 -30.86
N ARG A 100 1.52 -33.01 -30.27
CA ARG A 100 2.04 -33.24 -28.94
C ARG A 100 3.54 -32.94 -28.92
N ARG A 101 3.99 -32.48 -27.75
CA ARG A 101 5.23 -32.82 -27.03
C ARG A 101 6.18 -31.64 -26.77
N GLN A 102 6.65 -31.65 -25.52
CA GLN A 102 7.83 -31.00 -24.94
C GLN A 102 7.66 -29.54 -24.48
N GLY A 103 7.95 -29.34 -23.19
CA GLY A 103 7.97 -28.02 -22.55
C GLY A 103 7.50 -27.99 -21.09
N GLU A 104 7.73 -29.03 -20.29
CA GLU A 104 7.76 -28.92 -18.82
C GLU A 104 9.02 -28.13 -18.44
N GLU A 105 9.01 -26.80 -18.59
CA GLU A 105 10.06 -25.90 -18.08
C GLU A 105 9.67 -24.42 -18.31
N ALA A 106 8.55 -23.99 -17.71
CA ALA A 106 8.20 -22.56 -17.61
C ALA A 106 7.28 -22.27 -16.41
N ARG A 107 7.38 -23.07 -15.35
CA ARG A 107 6.62 -22.90 -14.10
C ARG A 107 7.49 -22.25 -13.02
N GLN A 108 8.02 -21.06 -13.30
CA GLN A 108 8.65 -20.19 -12.29
C GLN A 108 8.98 -18.82 -12.90
N ARG A 109 7.97 -17.96 -13.08
CA ARG A 109 8.08 -16.49 -12.98
C ARG A 109 6.71 -15.87 -13.24
N GLY A 110 5.86 -15.95 -12.23
CA GLY A 110 4.55 -15.34 -12.21
C GLY A 110 4.07 -15.25 -10.77
N GLU A 111 4.94 -14.80 -9.86
CA GLU A 111 4.48 -14.37 -8.55
C GLU A 111 3.76 -13.04 -8.75
N GLY A 112 2.47 -13.06 -8.46
CA GLY A 112 1.53 -12.00 -8.75
C GLY A 112 1.96 -10.69 -8.10
N ARG A 113 1.97 -9.63 -8.91
CA ARG A 113 1.73 -8.26 -8.43
C ARG A 113 0.25 -8.10 -8.06
N GLU A 114 -0.30 -9.02 -7.27
CA GLU A 114 -1.66 -8.96 -6.75
C GLU A 114 -1.66 -8.07 -5.51
N GLY A 115 -1.65 -6.77 -5.74
CA GLY A 115 -1.63 -5.77 -4.67
C GLY A 115 -1.17 -4.38 -5.09
N SER A 116 -0.65 -4.21 -6.31
CA SER A 116 -0.21 -2.88 -6.78
C SER A 116 -1.40 -1.98 -7.09
N LEU A 117 -1.33 -0.74 -6.61
CA LEU A 117 -2.23 0.37 -6.92
C LEU A 117 -2.25 0.73 -8.42
N GLY A 118 -1.45 0.05 -9.25
CA GLY A 118 -1.17 0.48 -10.61
C GLY A 118 -0.33 1.76 -10.62
N LEU A 119 0.46 2.02 -9.57
CA LEU A 119 1.32 3.19 -9.47
C LEU A 119 2.77 2.74 -9.65
N THR A 120 3.46 3.29 -10.64
CA THR A 120 4.89 3.05 -10.87
C THR A 120 5.56 4.39 -11.00
N PHE A 121 6.75 4.57 -10.43
CA PHE A 121 7.52 5.80 -10.62
C PHE A 121 8.46 5.63 -11.81
N ALA A 122 8.69 6.71 -12.55
CA ALA A 122 9.68 6.72 -13.62
C ALA A 122 10.60 7.93 -13.53
N VAL A 123 11.84 7.72 -13.93
CA VAL A 123 12.86 8.77 -14.05
C VAL A 123 12.77 9.37 -15.45
N LYS A 124 12.82 10.71 -15.56
CA LYS A 124 12.78 11.41 -16.84
C LYS A 124 13.96 11.02 -17.75
N PRO A 125 13.75 10.91 -19.08
CA PRO A 125 14.83 10.64 -20.03
C PRO A 125 15.78 11.84 -20.11
N GLY A 126 17.08 11.59 -19.93
CA GLY A 126 18.12 12.65 -19.86
C GLY A 126 19.06 12.51 -18.66
N VAL A 127 18.74 11.62 -17.72
CA VAL A 127 19.56 11.23 -16.58
C VAL A 127 20.60 10.17 -17.00
N GLU A 128 21.83 10.35 -16.55
CA GLU A 128 22.91 9.36 -16.65
C GLU A 128 22.49 7.95 -16.20
N LEU A 129 22.90 6.93 -16.96
CA LEU A 129 22.35 5.57 -16.86
C LEU A 129 22.60 4.91 -15.49
N TRP A 130 23.75 5.13 -14.87
CA TRP A 130 24.07 4.53 -13.56
C TRP A 130 23.27 5.18 -12.41
N LEU A 131 23.05 6.50 -12.48
CA LEU A 131 22.20 7.22 -11.51
C LEU A 131 20.75 6.74 -11.65
N ALA A 132 20.28 6.59 -12.88
CA ALA A 132 18.95 6.05 -13.15
C ALA A 132 18.77 4.62 -12.63
N ASP A 133 19.81 3.77 -12.68
CA ASP A 133 19.75 2.39 -12.18
C ASP A 133 19.65 2.35 -10.65
N GLN A 134 20.47 3.12 -9.93
CA GLN A 134 20.41 3.24 -8.47
C GLN A 134 19.06 3.78 -8.00
N VAL A 135 18.50 4.77 -8.71
CA VAL A 135 17.19 5.33 -8.39
C VAL A 135 16.09 4.28 -8.59
N LYS A 136 16.13 3.48 -9.67
CA LYS A 136 15.11 2.44 -9.95
C LYS A 136 14.98 1.43 -8.83
N ASP A 137 16.08 1.07 -8.17
CA ASP A 137 16.06 0.15 -7.03
C ASP A 137 15.33 0.75 -5.81
N LEU A 138 15.24 2.08 -5.71
CA LEU A 138 14.59 2.81 -4.62
C LEU A 138 13.11 3.13 -4.88
N LEU A 139 12.68 3.16 -6.15
CA LEU A 139 11.31 3.51 -6.54
C LEU A 139 10.21 2.64 -5.92
N PRO A 140 10.39 1.32 -5.67
CA PRO A 140 9.37 0.50 -5.01
C PRO A 140 9.00 1.03 -3.61
N ILE A 141 9.93 1.68 -2.90
CA ILE A 141 9.68 2.25 -1.57
C ILE A 141 8.58 3.31 -1.65
N CYS A 142 8.62 4.17 -2.66
CA CYS A 142 7.60 5.19 -2.89
C CYS A 142 6.22 4.57 -3.14
N GLU A 143 6.16 3.45 -3.87
CA GLU A 143 4.91 2.71 -4.12
C GLU A 143 4.34 2.13 -2.82
N HIS A 144 5.20 1.53 -1.98
CA HIS A 144 4.78 0.99 -0.68
C HIS A 144 4.24 2.10 0.23
N VAL A 145 4.93 3.23 0.34
CA VAL A 145 4.50 4.37 1.17
C VAL A 145 3.15 4.93 0.69
N ALA A 146 2.95 5.07 -0.63
CA ALA A 146 1.67 5.50 -1.19
C ALA A 146 0.53 4.52 -0.86
N LEU A 147 0.80 3.21 -0.94
CA LEU A 147 -0.17 2.16 -0.57
C LEU A 147 -0.54 2.22 0.90
N LEU A 148 0.45 2.37 1.77
CA LEU A 148 0.24 2.47 3.21
C LEU A 148 -0.56 3.72 3.58
N ASN A 149 -0.24 4.88 3.00
CA ASN A 149 -1.01 6.12 3.22
C ASN A 149 -2.47 5.95 2.82
N ARG A 150 -2.73 5.37 1.65
CA ARG A 150 -4.11 5.09 1.20
C ARG A 150 -4.82 4.10 2.13
N PHE A 151 -4.14 3.06 2.60
CA PHE A 151 -4.70 2.09 3.53
C PHE A 151 -5.06 2.73 4.87
N VAL A 152 -4.14 3.50 5.46
CA VAL A 152 -4.34 4.20 6.74
C VAL A 152 -5.53 5.16 6.65
N ASN A 153 -5.62 5.90 5.55
CA ASN A 153 -6.70 6.86 5.33
C ASN A 153 -8.06 6.16 5.08
N ALA A 154 -8.07 5.05 4.34
CA ALA A 154 -9.30 4.30 4.10
C ALA A 154 -9.81 3.62 5.38
N MET A 155 -8.94 2.92 6.11
CA MET A 155 -9.33 2.05 7.23
C MET A 155 -9.48 2.77 8.57
N SER A 156 -9.06 4.04 8.66
CA SER A 156 -9.30 4.88 9.84
C SER A 156 -10.72 5.46 9.91
N SER A 157 -11.55 5.24 8.89
CA SER A 157 -12.96 5.63 8.90
C SER A 157 -13.77 4.77 9.87
N HIS A 158 -14.70 5.39 10.61
CA HIS A 158 -15.68 4.72 11.48
C HIS A 158 -16.62 3.74 10.77
N ARG A 159 -16.53 3.62 9.44
CA ARG A 159 -17.26 2.60 8.68
C ARG A 159 -16.67 1.20 8.87
N TYR A 160 -15.40 1.11 9.23
CA TYR A 160 -14.68 -0.16 9.34
C TYR A 160 -14.62 -0.67 10.78
N PRO A 161 -14.55 -2.00 10.99
CA PRO A 161 -14.48 -2.59 12.32
C PRO A 161 -13.29 -2.09 13.15
N THR A 162 -13.39 -2.17 14.48
CA THR A 162 -12.37 -1.59 15.38
C THR A 162 -11.01 -2.26 15.22
N VAL A 163 -10.97 -3.56 14.88
CA VAL A 163 -9.73 -4.28 14.56
C VAL A 163 -9.00 -3.67 13.37
N PHE A 164 -9.72 -3.25 12.32
CA PHE A 164 -9.13 -2.58 11.16
C PHE A 164 -8.65 -1.16 11.49
N GLN A 165 -9.39 -0.43 12.32
CA GLN A 165 -8.98 0.88 12.79
C GLN A 165 -7.69 0.77 13.62
N ALA A 166 -7.60 -0.20 14.53
CA ALA A 166 -6.40 -0.46 15.32
C ALA A 166 -5.21 -0.87 14.45
N LEU A 167 -5.43 -1.72 13.43
CA LEU A 167 -4.40 -2.06 12.46
C LEU A 167 -3.93 -0.83 11.67
N SER A 168 -4.84 0.06 11.27
CA SER A 168 -4.51 1.30 10.57
C SER A 168 -3.68 2.26 11.44
N ALA A 169 -3.98 2.33 12.74
CA ALA A 169 -3.23 3.13 13.70
C ALA A 169 -1.80 2.58 13.89
N ALA A 170 -1.65 1.27 14.04
CA ALA A 170 -0.33 0.64 14.10
C ALA A 170 0.46 0.82 12.79
N THR A 171 -0.21 0.71 11.65
CA THR A 171 0.41 0.96 10.33
C THR A 171 0.86 2.41 10.18
N ARG A 172 0.13 3.38 10.74
CA ARG A 172 0.50 4.80 10.75
C ARG A 172 1.80 5.02 11.54
N GLN A 173 1.99 4.34 12.66
CA GLN A 173 3.23 4.44 13.45
C GLN A 173 4.46 4.01 12.61
N VAL A 174 4.32 2.97 11.78
CA VAL A 174 5.39 2.52 10.88
C VAL A 174 5.74 3.60 9.84
N LEU A 175 4.74 4.32 9.33
CA LEU A 175 4.96 5.45 8.43
C LEU A 175 5.65 6.62 9.13
N GLU A 176 5.28 6.92 10.38
CA GLU A 176 5.92 7.97 11.18
C GLU A 176 7.40 7.69 11.42
N ASP A 177 7.75 6.43 11.75
CA ASP A 177 9.14 5.99 11.90
C ASP A 177 9.93 6.13 10.57
N TRP A 178 9.28 5.83 9.45
CA TRP A 178 9.86 6.07 8.12
C TRP A 178 10.08 7.56 7.84
N TYR A 179 9.11 8.42 8.13
CA TYR A 179 9.26 9.86 7.92
C TYR A 179 10.38 10.46 8.78
N LEU A 180 10.56 9.95 9.99
CA LEU A 180 11.70 10.33 10.82
C LEU A 180 13.03 9.92 10.18
N CYS A 181 13.11 8.71 9.61
CA CYS A 181 14.28 8.25 8.86
C CYS A 181 14.57 9.16 7.65
N VAL A 182 13.53 9.52 6.88
CA VAL A 182 13.67 10.45 5.75
C VAL A 182 14.16 11.84 6.21
N ALA A 183 13.65 12.36 7.32
CA ALA A 183 14.12 13.63 7.89
C ALA A 183 15.60 13.56 8.31
N GLN A 184 16.06 12.42 8.84
CA GLN A 184 17.48 12.20 9.14
C GLN A 184 18.33 12.17 7.86
N LEU A 185 17.83 11.56 6.79
CA LEU A 185 18.51 11.53 5.48
C LEU A 185 18.58 12.93 4.85
N GLU A 186 17.51 13.72 4.94
CA GLU A 186 17.48 15.10 4.48
C GLU A 186 18.53 15.96 5.21
N HIS A 187 18.65 15.79 6.52
CA HIS A 187 19.70 16.45 7.30
C HIS A 187 21.13 16.06 6.86
N LEU A 188 21.34 14.81 6.44
CA LEU A 188 22.62 14.38 5.88
C LEU A 188 22.87 14.97 4.48
N LEU A 189 21.81 15.13 3.67
CA LEU A 189 21.88 15.79 2.36
C LEU A 189 22.27 17.26 2.51
N LEU A 190 21.62 17.99 3.41
CA LEU A 190 21.91 19.40 3.68
C LEU A 190 23.35 19.65 4.17
N ARG A 191 23.99 18.63 4.74
CA ARG A 191 25.41 18.67 5.16
C ARG A 191 26.39 18.28 4.04
N GLY A 192 25.90 17.94 2.85
CA GLY A 192 26.73 17.48 1.72
C GLY A 192 27.40 16.13 1.96
N ARG A 193 26.83 15.29 2.84
CA ARG A 193 27.41 13.98 3.22
C ARG A 193 26.63 12.80 2.68
N LEU A 194 25.50 13.04 2.02
CA LEU A 194 24.66 12.00 1.44
C LEU A 194 25.04 11.81 -0.03
N THR A 195 25.38 10.58 -0.39
CA THR A 195 25.50 10.12 -1.78
C THR A 195 24.38 9.15 -2.09
N LEU A 196 24.05 8.95 -3.36
CA LEU A 196 23.03 7.97 -3.77
C LEU A 196 23.37 6.55 -3.31
N ALA A 197 24.64 6.15 -3.39
CA ALA A 197 25.08 4.85 -2.89
C ALA A 197 24.83 4.71 -1.37
N SER A 198 25.06 5.77 -0.60
CA SER A 198 24.77 5.78 0.82
C SER A 198 23.26 5.70 1.08
N LEU A 199 22.44 6.39 0.28
CA LEU A 199 20.98 6.33 0.38
C LEU A 199 20.47 4.90 0.14
N VAL A 200 20.98 4.20 -0.88
CA VAL A 200 20.64 2.80 -1.18
C VAL A 200 21.02 1.86 -0.03
N ALA A 201 22.15 2.10 0.62
CA ALA A 201 22.56 1.31 1.77
C ALA A 201 21.64 1.54 2.98
N PHE A 202 21.28 2.79 3.29
CA PHE A 202 20.41 3.14 4.41
C PHE A 202 18.95 2.69 4.19
N SER A 203 18.46 2.73 2.96
CA SER A 203 17.07 2.39 2.63
C SER A 203 16.81 0.88 2.56
N ARG A 204 17.85 0.05 2.50
CA ARG A 204 17.72 -1.40 2.32
C ARG A 204 16.88 -2.08 3.41
N GLU A 205 17.16 -1.80 4.67
CA GLU A 205 16.42 -2.38 5.79
C GLU A 205 14.98 -1.82 5.92
N PRO A 206 14.77 -0.49 5.87
CA PRO A 206 13.42 0.10 5.84
C PRO A 206 12.57 -0.38 4.66
N SER A 207 13.16 -0.61 3.49
CA SER A 207 12.45 -1.08 2.30
C SER A 207 11.76 -2.43 2.53
N GLU A 208 12.43 -3.38 3.20
CA GLU A 208 11.85 -4.70 3.50
C GLU A 208 10.69 -4.60 4.50
N ILE A 209 10.84 -3.75 5.52
CA ILE A 209 9.80 -3.50 6.53
C ILE A 209 8.57 -2.85 5.89
N LEU A 210 8.78 -1.80 5.08
CA LEU A 210 7.71 -1.09 4.37
C LEU A 210 7.02 -1.97 3.34
N ARG A 211 7.77 -2.80 2.62
CA ARG A 211 7.22 -3.79 1.69
C ARG A 211 6.29 -4.75 2.41
N LEU A 212 6.74 -5.32 3.53
CA LEU A 212 5.93 -6.27 4.31
C LEU A 212 4.67 -5.61 4.86
N ALA A 213 4.77 -4.38 5.37
CA ALA A 213 3.62 -3.60 5.79
C ALA A 213 2.65 -3.36 4.63
N ALA A 214 3.16 -3.04 3.44
CA ALA A 214 2.35 -2.81 2.25
C ALA A 214 1.66 -4.09 1.76
N GLU A 215 2.32 -5.25 1.84
CA GLU A 215 1.71 -6.55 1.55
C GLU A 215 0.53 -6.85 2.51
N VAL A 216 0.72 -6.58 3.81
CA VAL A 216 -0.35 -6.72 4.82
C VAL A 216 -1.51 -5.77 4.51
N ALA A 217 -1.22 -4.50 4.24
CA ALA A 217 -2.21 -3.49 3.89
C ALA A 217 -2.96 -3.85 2.60
N ALA A 218 -2.28 -4.38 1.59
CA ALA A 218 -2.88 -4.80 0.33
C ALA A 218 -3.83 -6.00 0.52
N ALA A 219 -3.47 -6.96 1.36
CA ALA A 219 -4.31 -8.12 1.67
C ALA A 219 -5.54 -7.73 2.50
N ALA A 220 -5.38 -6.79 3.43
CA ALA A 220 -6.44 -6.28 4.29
C ALA A 220 -7.37 -5.27 3.59
N SER A 221 -6.89 -4.60 2.54
CA SER A 221 -7.67 -3.59 1.82
C SER A 221 -8.84 -4.22 1.06
N PRO A 222 -10.10 -3.79 1.30
CA PRO A 222 -11.25 -4.25 0.54
C PRO A 222 -11.20 -3.75 -0.92
N ILE A 223 -10.36 -2.77 -1.21
CA ILE A 223 -10.33 -2.08 -2.51
C ILE A 223 -9.62 -2.92 -3.60
N CYS A 224 -8.84 -3.93 -3.22
CA CYS A 224 -8.11 -4.79 -4.16
C CYS A 224 -8.92 -5.97 -4.69
N ARG A 225 -10.06 -6.31 -4.06
CA ARG A 225 -10.97 -7.39 -4.51
C ARG A 225 -12.19 -6.90 -5.28
N GLY A 226 -12.10 -5.71 -5.88
CA GLY A 226 -13.02 -5.25 -6.92
C GLY A 226 -12.61 -5.81 -8.28
N GLY A 227 -12.74 -7.12 -8.48
CA GLY A 227 -12.74 -7.69 -9.82
C GLY A 227 -14.13 -7.48 -10.44
N GLU A 228 -14.22 -6.79 -11.56
CA GLU A 228 -15.44 -6.73 -12.39
C GLU A 228 -15.81 -8.10 -12.99
N ASP A 229 -14.96 -9.11 -12.81
CA ASP A 229 -15.37 -10.51 -12.95
C ASP A 229 -16.08 -10.95 -11.68
N GLY A 230 -17.41 -10.94 -11.69
CA GLY A 230 -18.31 -11.57 -10.70
C GLY A 230 -18.15 -13.10 -10.60
N ARG A 231 -16.91 -13.57 -10.44
CA ARG A 231 -16.47 -14.97 -10.31
C ARG A 231 -15.42 -15.16 -9.21
N GLY A 232 -15.31 -14.21 -8.29
CA GLY A 232 -14.56 -14.32 -7.03
C GLY A 232 -15.45 -14.34 -5.78
N GLY A 233 -16.77 -14.45 -5.95
CA GLY A 233 -17.71 -14.60 -4.86
C GLY A 233 -17.82 -16.07 -4.46
N CYS A 234 -17.63 -16.36 -3.17
CA CYS A 234 -18.16 -17.59 -2.60
C CYS A 234 -19.67 -17.65 -2.91
N PRO A 235 -20.19 -18.76 -3.46
CA PRO A 235 -21.62 -18.87 -3.74
C PRO A 235 -22.38 -18.91 -2.40
N GLY A 236 -23.00 -17.80 -2.00
CA GLY A 236 -23.87 -17.74 -0.81
C GLY A 236 -23.90 -16.46 0.01
N SER A 237 -23.07 -15.43 -0.25
CA SER A 237 -23.16 -14.15 0.49
C SER A 237 -23.22 -12.94 -0.44
N GLU A 238 -24.36 -12.25 -0.43
CA GLU A 238 -24.54 -10.94 -1.04
C GLU A 238 -23.76 -9.90 -0.23
N GLY A 239 -22.52 -9.64 -0.62
CA GLY A 239 -21.67 -8.65 0.04
C GLY A 239 -20.22 -8.83 -0.36
N CYS A 240 -19.58 -7.72 -0.76
CA CYS A 240 -18.15 -7.64 -1.09
C CYS A 240 -17.30 -8.52 -0.18
N CYS A 241 -16.36 -9.30 -0.76
CA CYS A 241 -15.42 -10.16 -0.04
C CYS A 241 -14.43 -9.32 0.80
N GLN A 242 -14.96 -8.63 1.82
CA GLN A 242 -14.19 -7.95 2.84
C GLN A 242 -13.65 -9.01 3.78
N MET A 243 -12.36 -8.96 4.08
CA MET A 243 -11.80 -9.83 5.11
C MET A 243 -12.52 -9.51 6.43
N THR A 244 -13.02 -10.53 7.13
CA THR A 244 -13.60 -10.31 8.46
C THR A 244 -12.49 -9.94 9.44
N SER A 245 -12.83 -9.31 10.57
CA SER A 245 -11.83 -8.97 11.61
C SER A 245 -11.04 -10.22 12.06
N ALA A 246 -11.74 -11.34 12.30
CA ALA A 246 -11.08 -12.62 12.60
C ALA A 246 -10.20 -13.13 11.43
N GLY A 247 -10.62 -12.92 10.19
CA GLY A 247 -9.83 -13.24 9.00
C GLY A 247 -8.52 -12.46 8.92
N VAL A 248 -8.53 -11.17 9.28
CA VAL A 248 -7.31 -10.34 9.36
C VAL A 248 -6.37 -10.84 10.44
N LEU A 249 -6.88 -11.16 11.63
CA LEU A 249 -6.07 -11.67 12.73
C LEU A 249 -5.43 -13.02 12.39
N ASN A 250 -6.20 -13.92 11.76
CA ASN A 250 -5.68 -15.20 11.29
C ASN A 250 -4.59 -15.02 10.22
N PHE A 251 -4.82 -14.13 9.25
CA PHE A 251 -3.83 -13.81 8.23
C PHE A 251 -2.54 -13.23 8.83
N LEU A 252 -2.64 -12.30 9.78
CA LEU A 252 -1.47 -11.72 10.46
C LEU A 252 -0.71 -12.79 11.27
N SER A 253 -1.43 -13.65 11.98
CA SER A 253 -0.83 -14.75 12.74
C SER A 253 -0.11 -15.75 11.82
N GLU A 254 -0.75 -16.16 10.73
CA GLU A 254 -0.15 -17.05 9.73
C GLU A 254 1.09 -16.40 9.10
N LYS A 255 1.00 -15.13 8.72
CA LYS A 255 2.14 -14.37 8.19
C LYS A 255 3.28 -14.28 9.20
N HIS A 256 2.99 -14.04 10.47
CA HIS A 256 4.02 -14.00 11.53
C HIS A 256 4.72 -15.36 11.68
N GLN A 257 3.97 -16.46 11.65
CA GLN A 257 4.53 -17.83 11.71
C GLN A 257 5.38 -18.16 10.48
N ASN A 258 4.94 -17.76 9.29
CA ASN A 258 5.71 -17.97 8.06
C ASN A 258 6.95 -17.06 7.98
N ALA A 259 6.96 -15.94 8.70
CA ALA A 259 8.07 -14.98 8.75
C ALA A 259 9.12 -15.30 9.83
N LEU A 260 9.05 -16.46 10.51
CA LEU A 260 10.02 -16.84 11.56
C LEU A 260 11.49 -16.87 11.06
N GLY A 261 11.70 -17.15 9.76
CA GLY A 261 13.02 -17.10 9.11
C GLY A 261 13.43 -15.73 8.54
N SER A 262 12.57 -14.70 8.63
CA SER A 262 12.83 -13.37 8.08
C SER A 262 13.71 -12.51 9.01
N SER A 263 14.01 -11.27 8.59
CA SER A 263 14.77 -10.30 9.38
C SER A 263 14.09 -10.03 10.75
N PRO A 264 14.87 -9.72 11.80
CA PRO A 264 14.30 -9.42 13.12
C PRO A 264 13.34 -8.23 13.10
N GLY A 265 13.61 -7.21 12.27
CA GLY A 265 12.72 -6.06 12.09
C GLY A 265 11.35 -6.45 11.53
N CYS A 266 11.32 -7.32 10.51
CA CYS A 266 10.06 -7.81 9.93
C CYS A 266 9.21 -8.61 10.93
N ARG A 267 9.85 -9.42 11.78
CA ARG A 267 9.14 -10.17 12.83
C ARG A 267 8.54 -9.24 13.89
N LEU A 268 9.32 -8.23 14.30
CA LEU A 268 8.88 -7.23 15.28
C LEU A 268 7.71 -6.42 14.74
N LEU A 269 7.77 -5.99 13.48
CA LEU A 269 6.65 -5.33 12.79
C LEU A 269 5.38 -6.20 12.84
N LEU A 270 5.46 -7.45 12.39
CA LEU A 270 4.29 -8.35 12.36
C LEU A 270 3.72 -8.60 13.77
N GLN A 271 4.59 -8.72 14.77
CA GLN A 271 4.19 -8.86 16.16
C GLN A 271 3.46 -7.61 16.66
N GLN A 272 3.98 -6.41 16.37
CA GLN A 272 3.34 -5.14 16.73
C GLN A 272 1.98 -4.96 16.04
N LEU A 273 1.90 -5.22 14.73
CA LEU A 273 0.66 -5.14 13.97
C LEU A 273 -0.39 -6.14 14.51
N LEU A 274 0.01 -7.38 14.78
CA LEU A 274 -0.88 -8.41 15.33
C LEU A 274 -1.36 -8.04 16.74
N ALA A 275 -0.46 -7.60 17.63
CA ALA A 275 -0.82 -7.21 18.99
C ALA A 275 -1.79 -6.02 19.01
N ALA A 276 -1.53 -5.00 18.18
CA ALA A 276 -2.39 -3.84 18.07
C ALA A 276 -3.76 -4.18 17.47
N ALA A 277 -3.80 -4.98 16.39
CA ALA A 277 -5.05 -5.40 15.77
C ALA A 277 -5.89 -6.31 16.68
N ALA A 278 -5.25 -7.16 17.49
CA ALA A 278 -5.94 -8.07 18.38
C ALA A 278 -6.46 -7.39 19.67
N ALA A 279 -5.90 -6.26 20.08
CA ALA A 279 -6.28 -5.54 21.28
C ALA A 279 -7.79 -5.25 21.40
N PRO A 280 -8.48 -4.66 20.40
CA PRO A 280 -9.93 -4.44 20.48
C PRO A 280 -10.73 -5.73 20.52
N TYR A 281 -10.31 -6.77 19.78
CA TYR A 281 -10.99 -8.07 19.79
C TYR A 281 -10.90 -8.74 21.16
N PHE A 282 -9.72 -8.71 21.80
CA PHE A 282 -9.54 -9.22 23.16
C PHE A 282 -10.29 -8.39 24.21
N ARG A 283 -10.50 -7.09 23.96
CA ARG A 283 -11.33 -6.27 24.84
C ARG A 283 -12.79 -6.72 24.83
N ILE A 284 -13.35 -7.00 23.66
CA ILE A 284 -14.72 -7.54 23.53
C ILE A 284 -14.80 -8.92 24.22
N LEU A 285 -13.77 -9.76 24.02
CA LEU A 285 -13.69 -11.08 24.67
C LEU A 285 -13.66 -10.97 26.20
N GLU A 286 -12.86 -10.05 26.75
CA GLU A 286 -12.76 -9.82 28.19
C GLU A 286 -14.10 -9.40 28.79
N LEU A 287 -14.79 -8.43 28.18
CA LEU A 287 -16.12 -7.98 28.61
C LEU A 287 -17.15 -9.12 28.56
N TRP A 288 -17.10 -9.94 27.51
CA TRP A 288 -18.02 -11.05 27.36
C TRP A 288 -17.77 -12.16 28.38
N VAL A 289 -16.51 -12.57 28.58
CA VAL A 289 -16.15 -13.66 29.51
C VAL A 289 -16.30 -13.26 30.97
N CYS A 290 -15.90 -12.04 31.34
CA CYS A 290 -15.87 -11.59 32.73
C CYS A 290 -17.16 -10.92 33.18
N GLU A 291 -17.80 -10.11 32.33
CA GLU A 291 -19.01 -9.34 32.69
C GLU A 291 -20.29 -9.94 32.10
N GLY A 292 -20.19 -10.87 31.14
CA GLY A 292 -21.35 -11.39 30.41
C GLY A 292 -21.98 -10.37 29.46
N ARG A 293 -21.27 -9.29 29.15
CA ARG A 293 -21.76 -8.18 28.31
C ARG A 293 -21.10 -8.26 26.93
N LEU A 294 -21.93 -8.26 25.89
CA LEU A 294 -21.46 -8.22 24.51
C LEU A 294 -21.64 -6.79 23.96
N GLU A 295 -20.55 -6.02 23.95
CA GLU A 295 -20.49 -4.70 23.31
C GLU A 295 -19.75 -4.83 21.98
N ASP A 296 -20.49 -5.00 20.90
CA ASP A 296 -19.94 -5.15 19.56
C ASP A 296 -20.71 -4.28 18.55
N PRO A 297 -20.31 -3.00 18.38
CA PRO A 297 -21.01 -2.07 17.49
C PRO A 297 -20.88 -2.44 16.01
N TYR A 298 -19.86 -3.22 15.64
CA TYR A 298 -19.58 -3.59 14.24
C TYR A 298 -19.93 -5.05 13.90
N GLY A 299 -20.35 -5.85 14.87
CA GLY A 299 -20.64 -7.27 14.67
C GLY A 299 -19.40 -8.09 14.31
N GLU A 300 -18.22 -7.71 14.82
CA GLU A 300 -16.96 -8.37 14.50
C GLU A 300 -16.61 -9.58 15.37
N PHE A 301 -17.33 -9.78 16.48
CA PHE A 301 -17.09 -10.87 17.41
C PHE A 301 -17.67 -12.20 16.94
N MET A 302 -17.01 -13.31 17.31
CA MET A 302 -17.41 -14.67 16.90
C MET A 302 -18.79 -15.12 17.43
N VAL A 303 -19.30 -14.49 18.48
CA VAL A 303 -20.61 -14.79 19.07
C VAL A 303 -21.58 -13.66 18.77
N VAL A 304 -22.75 -14.00 18.24
CA VAL A 304 -23.84 -13.06 18.01
C VAL A 304 -24.95 -13.35 19.00
N ALA A 305 -25.47 -12.31 19.66
CA ALA A 305 -26.64 -12.45 20.51
C ALA A 305 -27.89 -12.69 19.63
N SER A 306 -28.48 -13.88 19.73
CA SER A 306 -29.80 -14.15 19.14
C SER A 306 -30.87 -13.69 20.12
N THR A 307 -31.49 -12.53 19.86
CA THR A 307 -32.72 -12.10 20.53
C THR A 307 -33.93 -12.36 19.64
#